data_AF-A0A850ZX62-F1
#
_entry.id   AF-A0A850ZX62-F1
#
_cell.length_a   1.000
_cell.length_b   1.000
_cell.length_c   1.000
_cell.angle_alpha   90.00
_cell.angle_beta   90.00
_cell.angle_gamma   90.00
#
_symmetry.space_group_name_H-M   'P 1'
#
loop_
_entity.id
_entity.type
_entity.pdbx_description
1 polymer ?
#
loop_
_entity_poly.entity_id
_entity_poly.type
_entity_poly.pdbx_seq_one_letter_code
_entity_poly.pdbx_strand_id
1 'polypeptide(L)'
;MAWYYIAFDTVKQFFTIKGRETLNELITMISNCTEFMDVKLRTNEKKILNALNKDKDKITIRFPMEGKIKTREMKINCLIQAQLGCIPIQDFTLTQDTGRIFRNGLRVTRWLSDFLASCKNNFSALLNSLILAKCFRCKLWENSLHVSKQLEKIGVSLSNAMVNAGLTSFKKIEDINARELELILNRHPPFGNQIKESVLHLPKYKLDIEQV
;
A
#
# COMPACT_ATOMS: atom_id res chain seq x y z
N MET A 1 17.91 -0.30 14.63
CA MET A 1 17.99 -1.61 13.94
C MET A 1 17.44 -2.74 14.82
N ALA A 2 18.05 -3.06 15.97
CA ALA A 2 17.62 -4.16 16.84
C ALA A 2 16.16 -4.05 17.32
N TRP A 3 15.71 -2.85 17.71
CA TRP A 3 14.32 -2.55 18.09
C TRP A 3 13.28 -2.90 17.03
N TYR A 4 13.68 -2.93 15.75
CA TYR A 4 12.81 -3.22 14.62
C TYR A 4 13.03 -4.61 14.02
N TYR A 5 13.96 -5.40 14.56
CA TYR A 5 14.35 -6.71 14.03
C TYR A 5 14.69 -6.69 12.53
N ILE A 6 15.42 -5.65 12.11
CA ILE A 6 15.90 -5.47 10.73
C ILE A 6 17.29 -6.10 10.59
N ALA A 7 17.53 -6.79 9.49
CA ALA A 7 18.78 -7.46 9.18
C ALA A 7 19.89 -6.46 8.79
N PHE A 8 21.15 -6.79 9.09
CA PHE A 8 22.27 -5.88 8.89
C PHE A 8 22.47 -5.52 7.41
N ASP A 9 22.32 -6.50 6.53
CA ASP A 9 22.49 -6.27 5.09
C ASP A 9 21.38 -5.38 4.51
N THR A 10 20.16 -5.46 5.06
CA THR A 10 19.09 -4.50 4.74
C THR A 10 19.46 -3.08 5.17
N VAL A 11 20.04 -2.92 6.35
CA VAL A 11 20.52 -1.62 6.83
C VAL A 11 21.61 -1.07 5.90
N LYS A 12 22.63 -1.87 5.55
CA LYS A 12 23.68 -1.44 4.60
C LYS A 12 23.11 -0.93 3.30
N GLN A 13 22.11 -1.62 2.76
CA GLN A 13 21.44 -1.21 1.54
C GLN A 13 20.80 0.18 1.70
N PHE A 14 20.11 0.44 2.80
CA PHE A 14 19.48 1.74 3.05
C PHE A 14 20.48 2.88 3.31
N PHE A 15 21.71 2.59 3.73
CA PHE A 15 22.78 3.60 3.79
C PHE A 15 23.21 4.12 2.41
N THR A 16 22.81 3.48 1.31
CA THR A 16 23.10 3.93 -0.06
C THR A 16 22.15 5.04 -0.55
N ILE A 17 21.13 5.38 0.24
CA ILE A 17 20.12 6.40 -0.07
C ILE A 17 20.76 7.80 -0.11
N LYS A 18 20.44 8.54 -1.17
CA LYS A 18 20.96 9.88 -1.49
C LYS A 18 20.04 11.02 -1.01
N GLY A 19 18.83 10.71 -0.56
CA GLY A 19 17.88 11.67 0.01
C GLY A 19 16.84 12.22 -0.98
N ARG A 20 16.82 11.71 -2.22
CA ARG A 20 15.99 12.17 -3.34
C ARG A 20 15.21 11.04 -4.03
N GLU A 21 15.16 9.89 -3.38
CA GLU A 21 14.57 8.66 -3.88
C GLU A 21 13.05 8.82 -4.02
N THR A 22 12.57 8.44 -5.19
CA THR A 22 11.15 8.36 -5.53
C THR A 22 10.49 7.16 -4.88
N LEU A 23 9.15 7.16 -4.84
CA LEU A 23 8.37 6.03 -4.33
C LEU A 23 8.71 4.70 -5.04
N ASN A 24 8.96 4.74 -6.35
CA ASN A 24 9.34 3.56 -7.15
C ASN A 24 10.73 3.04 -6.74
N GLU A 25 11.71 3.93 -6.56
CA GLU A 25 13.06 3.56 -6.10
C GLU A 25 13.00 2.96 -4.68
N LEU A 26 12.21 3.55 -3.78
CA LEU A 26 12.01 2.99 -2.43
C LEU A 26 11.37 1.60 -2.46
N ILE A 27 10.36 1.36 -3.29
CA ILE A 27 9.74 0.03 -3.44
C ILE A 27 10.75 -0.97 -3.99
N THR A 28 11.55 -0.56 -4.97
CA THR A 28 12.61 -1.39 -5.53
C THR A 28 13.62 -1.75 -4.45
N MET A 29 14.07 -0.80 -3.64
CA MET A 29 14.97 -1.08 -2.52
C MET A 29 14.35 -2.03 -1.50
N ILE A 30 13.10 -1.80 -1.07
CA ILE A 30 12.40 -2.70 -0.14
C ILE A 30 12.31 -4.11 -0.71
N SER A 31 12.04 -4.25 -2.00
CA SER A 31 11.91 -5.56 -2.63
C SER A 31 13.21 -6.38 -2.64
N ASN A 32 14.36 -5.71 -2.45
CA ASN A 32 15.67 -6.36 -2.33
C ASN A 32 16.04 -6.74 -0.89
N CYS A 33 15.24 -6.34 0.11
CA CYS A 33 15.60 -6.55 1.51
C CYS A 33 15.69 -8.03 1.91
N THR A 34 16.55 -8.29 2.89
CA THR A 34 16.88 -9.61 3.44
C THR A 34 15.68 -10.25 4.15
N GLU A 35 14.78 -9.43 4.68
CA GLU A 35 13.54 -9.85 5.36
C GLU A 35 12.58 -10.61 4.43
N PHE A 36 12.85 -10.62 3.12
CA PHE A 36 12.04 -11.31 2.12
C PHE A 36 12.77 -12.48 1.46
N MET A 37 13.90 -12.95 1.99
CA MET A 37 14.67 -14.06 1.39
C MET A 37 13.86 -15.36 1.25
N ASP A 38 12.91 -15.61 2.15
CA ASP A 38 12.08 -16.82 2.13
C ASP A 38 11.03 -16.83 1.00
N VAL A 39 10.79 -15.68 0.36
CA VAL A 39 9.89 -15.60 -0.80
C VAL A 39 10.61 -16.19 -2.01
N LYS A 40 10.02 -17.19 -2.65
CA LYS A 40 10.59 -17.85 -3.84
C LYS A 40 9.77 -17.55 -5.07
N LEU A 41 10.42 -17.25 -6.19
CA LEU A 41 9.75 -17.15 -7.49
C LEU A 41 9.58 -18.55 -8.08
N ARG A 42 8.33 -18.99 -8.25
CA ARG A 42 8.01 -20.31 -8.82
C ARG A 42 7.66 -20.18 -10.30
N THR A 43 7.94 -21.23 -11.08
CA THR A 43 7.72 -21.21 -12.54
C THR A 43 6.26 -21.03 -12.93
N ASN A 44 5.34 -21.67 -12.20
CA ASN A 44 3.89 -21.60 -12.44
C ASN A 44 3.30 -20.21 -12.17
N GLU A 45 3.93 -19.39 -11.34
CA GLU A 45 3.46 -18.04 -10.99
C GLU A 45 3.86 -16.99 -12.04
N LYS A 46 4.89 -17.27 -12.86
CA LYS A 46 5.46 -16.28 -13.80
C LYS A 46 4.44 -15.73 -14.79
N LYS A 47 3.47 -16.54 -15.24
CA LYS A 47 2.42 -16.07 -16.16
C LYS A 47 1.57 -14.99 -15.52
N ILE A 48 1.14 -15.21 -14.28
CA ILE A 48 0.30 -14.27 -13.51
C ILE A 48 1.09 -13.00 -13.21
N LEU A 49 2.33 -13.13 -12.73
CA LEU A 49 3.19 -12.00 -12.41
C LEU A 49 3.51 -11.13 -13.63
N ASN A 50 3.73 -11.73 -14.81
CA ASN A 50 3.93 -10.96 -16.04
C ASN A 50 2.68 -10.23 -16.51
N ALA A 51 1.49 -10.82 -16.34
CA ALA A 51 0.22 -10.14 -16.61
C ALA A 51 -0.02 -8.96 -15.65
N LEU A 52 0.34 -9.10 -14.37
CA LEU A 52 0.31 -7.98 -13.42
C LEU A 52 1.30 -6.87 -13.81
N ASN A 53 2.47 -7.24 -14.35
CA ASN A 53 3.52 -6.30 -14.74
C ASN A 53 3.13 -5.47 -15.98
N LYS A 54 2.63 -6.14 -17.03
CA LYS A 54 2.23 -5.50 -18.29
C LYS A 54 1.21 -6.37 -19.04
N ASP A 55 0.03 -5.81 -19.26
CA ASP A 55 -1.09 -6.39 -20.01
C ASP A 55 -1.80 -5.25 -20.75
N LYS A 56 -2.40 -5.52 -21.91
CA LYS A 56 -3.06 -4.49 -22.73
C LYS A 56 -4.50 -4.24 -22.30
N ASP A 57 -5.14 -5.28 -21.75
CA ASP A 57 -6.59 -5.32 -21.56
C ASP A 57 -6.97 -5.31 -20.07
N LYS A 58 -5.97 -5.30 -19.18
CA LYS A 58 -6.15 -5.40 -17.73
C LYS A 58 -5.43 -4.29 -17.00
N ILE A 59 -5.92 -3.99 -15.80
CA ILE A 59 -5.25 -3.10 -14.86
C ILE A 59 -3.93 -3.75 -14.43
N THR A 60 -2.82 -3.03 -14.61
CA THR A 60 -1.47 -3.46 -14.25
C THR A 60 -0.93 -2.67 -13.07
N ILE A 61 0.23 -3.08 -12.54
CA ILE A 61 0.94 -2.33 -11.50
C ILE A 61 1.32 -0.92 -11.98
N ARG A 62 1.43 0.03 -11.03
CA ARG A 62 1.67 1.46 -11.28
C ARG A 62 3.03 1.76 -11.90
N PHE A 63 4.06 1.02 -11.48
CA PHE A 63 5.43 1.11 -11.94
C PHE A 63 5.85 -0.22 -12.58
N PRO A 64 5.51 -0.47 -13.85
CA PRO A 64 5.94 -1.66 -14.58
C PRO A 64 7.47 -1.78 -14.59
N MET A 65 7.96 -2.99 -14.34
CA MET A 65 9.37 -3.32 -14.47
C MET A 65 9.70 -3.71 -15.91
N GLU A 66 10.94 -3.46 -16.31
CA GLU A 66 11.40 -3.82 -17.64
C GLU A 66 11.46 -5.34 -17.85
N GLY A 67 10.92 -5.79 -18.99
CA GLY A 67 10.95 -7.19 -19.39
C GLY A 67 10.05 -8.10 -18.57
N LYS A 68 10.43 -9.38 -18.51
CA LYS A 68 9.68 -10.43 -17.78
C LYS A 68 10.17 -10.56 -16.34
N ILE A 69 9.25 -10.85 -15.43
CA ILE A 69 9.55 -11.16 -14.02
C ILE A 69 10.42 -12.42 -13.95
N LYS A 70 11.69 -12.22 -13.58
CA LYS A 70 12.73 -13.27 -13.57
C LYS A 70 13.40 -13.48 -12.22
N THR A 71 13.33 -12.51 -11.31
CA THR A 71 13.95 -12.60 -9.98
C THR A 71 12.92 -12.56 -8.85
N ARG A 72 13.36 -12.95 -7.65
CA ARG A 72 12.57 -12.86 -6.42
C ARG A 72 12.17 -11.42 -6.12
N GLU A 73 13.08 -10.49 -6.31
CA GLU A 73 12.92 -9.07 -6.02
C GLU A 73 11.87 -8.46 -6.97
N MET A 74 11.88 -8.86 -8.25
CA MET A 74 10.83 -8.48 -9.19
C MET A 74 9.45 -9.04 -8.78
N LYS A 75 9.39 -10.29 -8.28
CA LYS A 75 8.14 -10.86 -7.73
C LYS A 75 7.65 -10.05 -6.54
N ILE A 76 8.52 -9.77 -5.57
CA ILE A 76 8.17 -8.99 -4.37
C ILE A 76 7.64 -7.62 -4.76
N ASN A 77 8.36 -6.91 -5.64
CA ASN A 77 7.96 -5.61 -6.15
C ASN A 77 6.56 -5.66 -6.81
N CYS A 78 6.36 -6.63 -7.72
CA CYS A 78 5.07 -6.84 -8.38
C CYS A 78 3.93 -7.07 -7.37
N LEU A 79 4.14 -7.92 -6.36
CA LEU A 79 3.13 -8.23 -5.34
C LEU A 79 2.82 -7.04 -4.42
N ILE A 80 3.84 -6.25 -4.04
CA ILE A 80 3.63 -5.00 -3.30
C ILE A 80 2.71 -4.09 -4.11
N GLN A 81 3.08 -3.79 -5.35
CA GLN A 81 2.33 -2.86 -6.18
C GLN A 81 0.92 -3.36 -6.51
N ALA A 82 0.74 -4.66 -6.76
CA ALA A 82 -0.57 -5.25 -7.01
C ALA A 82 -1.49 -5.12 -5.77
N GLN A 83 -0.95 -5.38 -4.57
CA GLN A 83 -1.71 -5.20 -3.33
C GLN A 83 -2.09 -3.73 -3.09
N LEU A 84 -1.15 -2.80 -3.26
CA LEU A 84 -1.42 -1.36 -3.10
C LEU A 84 -2.41 -0.83 -4.16
N GLY A 85 -2.35 -1.40 -5.37
CA GLY A 85 -3.25 -1.11 -6.49
C GLY A 85 -4.61 -1.79 -6.41
N CYS A 86 -4.88 -2.58 -5.37
CA CYS A 86 -6.10 -3.38 -5.25
C CYS A 86 -6.35 -4.33 -6.43
N ILE A 87 -5.29 -4.76 -7.11
CA ILE A 87 -5.38 -5.67 -8.26
C ILE A 87 -5.61 -7.09 -7.74
N PRO A 88 -6.68 -7.78 -8.15
CA PRO A 88 -6.99 -9.10 -7.64
C PRO A 88 -5.94 -10.14 -8.09
N ILE A 89 -5.43 -10.92 -7.14
CA ILE A 89 -4.50 -12.02 -7.40
C ILE A 89 -5.23 -13.34 -7.09
N GLN A 90 -5.65 -14.04 -8.13
CA GLN A 90 -6.37 -15.33 -8.02
C GLN A 90 -5.39 -16.51 -7.94
N ASP A 91 -4.36 -16.39 -7.12
CA ASP A 91 -3.42 -17.47 -6.83
C ASP A 91 -3.14 -17.53 -5.33
N PHE A 92 -3.35 -18.70 -4.75
CA PHE A 92 -3.26 -18.88 -3.30
C PHE A 92 -1.82 -18.70 -2.79
N THR A 93 -0.84 -19.19 -3.55
CA THR A 93 0.58 -19.12 -3.15
C THR A 93 1.10 -17.68 -3.20
N LEU A 94 0.74 -16.93 -4.24
CA LEU A 94 1.03 -15.50 -4.33
C LEU A 94 0.30 -14.70 -3.23
N THR A 95 -0.94 -15.05 -2.90
CA THR A 95 -1.67 -14.42 -1.78
C THR A 95 -0.97 -14.63 -0.44
N GLN A 96 -0.46 -15.84 -0.18
CA GLN A 96 0.32 -16.11 1.03
C GLN A 96 1.64 -15.32 1.05
N ASP A 97 2.34 -15.27 -0.08
CA ASP A 97 3.59 -14.51 -0.22
C ASP A 97 3.35 -13.02 0.01
N THR A 98 2.29 -12.44 -0.56
CA THR A 98 1.85 -11.05 -0.27
C THR A 98 1.60 -10.84 1.22
N GLY A 99 0.92 -11.78 1.89
CA GLY A 99 0.70 -11.71 3.33
C GLY A 99 2.00 -11.67 4.14
N ARG A 100 3.01 -12.47 3.76
CA ARG A 100 4.35 -12.47 4.38
C ARG A 100 5.09 -11.16 4.10
N ILE A 101 5.07 -10.71 2.85
CA ILE A 101 5.71 -9.45 2.42
C ILE A 101 5.16 -8.28 3.22
N PHE A 102 3.85 -8.15 3.41
CA PHE A 102 3.29 -7.03 4.17
C PHE A 102 3.58 -7.13 5.67
N ARG A 103 3.57 -8.33 6.28
CA ARG A 103 3.95 -8.47 7.70
C ARG A 103 5.38 -8.00 7.96
N ASN A 104 6.33 -8.42 7.14
CA ASN A 104 7.73 -8.00 7.26
C ASN A 104 7.94 -6.55 6.76
N GLY A 105 7.19 -6.14 5.75
CA GLY A 105 7.26 -4.81 5.16
C GLY A 105 6.89 -3.70 6.14
N LEU A 106 5.92 -3.92 7.03
CA LEU A 106 5.51 -2.93 8.03
C LEU A 106 6.69 -2.46 8.90
N ARG A 107 7.51 -3.39 9.40
CA ARG A 107 8.70 -3.06 10.21
C ARG A 107 9.81 -2.43 9.36
N VAL A 108 10.02 -2.92 8.14
CA VAL A 108 11.04 -2.42 7.22
C VAL A 108 10.76 -0.97 6.83
N THR A 109 9.52 -0.66 6.40
CA THR A 109 9.14 0.71 6.01
C THR A 109 9.18 1.67 7.18
N ARG A 110 8.73 1.23 8.36
CA ARG A 110 8.75 2.08 9.56
C ARG A 110 10.18 2.40 9.99
N TRP A 111 11.05 1.39 10.01
CA TRP A 111 12.47 1.60 10.30
C TRP A 111 13.13 2.54 9.29
N LEU A 112 12.82 2.38 7.98
CA LEU A 112 13.34 3.25 6.93
C LEU A 112 12.92 4.71 7.15
N SER A 113 11.67 4.97 7.51
CA SER A 113 11.21 6.32 7.80
C SER A 113 11.91 6.95 9.01
N ASP A 114 12.08 6.20 10.09
CA ASP A 114 12.80 6.70 11.27
C ASP A 114 14.28 6.94 10.99
N PHE A 115 14.91 6.05 10.21
CA PHE A 115 16.28 6.22 9.75
C PHE A 115 16.43 7.52 8.95
N LEU A 116 15.55 7.74 7.97
CA LEU A 116 15.58 8.97 7.18
C LEU A 116 15.23 10.21 8.03
N ALA A 117 14.34 10.12 9.01
CA ALA A 117 14.08 11.25 9.92
C ALA A 117 15.32 11.68 10.71
N SER A 118 16.30 10.79 10.90
CA SER A 118 17.56 11.09 11.59
C SER A 118 18.66 11.66 10.68
N CYS A 119 18.49 11.60 9.35
CA CYS A 119 19.47 12.13 8.40
C CYS A 119 19.18 13.60 8.06
N LYS A 120 20.22 14.35 7.67
CA LYS A 120 20.08 15.73 7.18
C LYS A 120 19.79 15.77 5.67
N ASN A 121 19.11 16.83 5.20
CA ASN A 121 18.92 17.16 3.77
C ASN A 121 18.25 16.07 2.91
N ASN A 122 17.32 15.30 3.45
CA ASN A 122 16.69 14.17 2.76
C ASN A 122 15.15 14.24 2.74
N PHE A 123 14.58 15.44 2.81
CA PHE A 123 13.13 15.66 2.92
C PHE A 123 12.32 14.86 1.88
N SER A 124 12.77 14.82 0.62
CA SER A 124 12.07 14.09 -0.44
C SER A 124 12.02 12.58 -0.17
N ALA A 125 13.16 11.95 0.16
CA ALA A 125 13.19 10.54 0.53
C ALA A 125 12.41 10.27 1.81
N LEU A 126 12.51 11.14 2.83
CA LEU A 126 11.75 11.03 4.07
C LEU A 126 10.25 11.05 3.81
N LEU A 127 9.76 12.04 3.05
CA LEU A 127 8.35 12.14 2.67
C LEU A 127 7.87 10.88 1.95
N ASN A 128 8.61 10.43 0.93
CA ASN A 128 8.26 9.22 0.19
C ASN A 128 8.28 7.97 1.06
N SER A 129 9.22 7.87 2.02
CA SER A 129 9.27 6.74 2.95
C SER A 129 8.08 6.73 3.90
N LEU A 130 7.66 7.90 4.41
CA LEU A 130 6.50 8.03 5.29
C LEU A 130 5.21 7.69 4.54
N ILE A 131 5.09 8.15 3.30
CA ILE A 131 3.99 7.76 2.41
C ILE A 131 3.99 6.25 2.22
N LEU A 132 5.13 5.64 1.92
CA LEU A 132 5.24 4.21 1.71
C LEU A 132 4.91 3.40 2.97
N ALA A 133 5.36 3.84 4.15
CA ALA A 133 5.01 3.23 5.43
C ALA A 133 3.48 3.27 5.68
N LYS A 134 2.82 4.38 5.36
CA LYS A 134 1.35 4.49 5.39
C LYS A 134 0.71 3.54 4.36
N CYS A 135 1.26 3.44 3.16
CA CYS A 135 0.77 2.53 2.12
C CYS A 135 0.85 1.06 2.57
N PHE A 136 1.96 0.64 3.21
CA PHE A 136 2.09 -0.71 3.76
C PHE A 136 1.09 -0.97 4.89
N ARG A 137 0.84 0.02 5.76
CA ARG A 137 -0.15 -0.08 6.84
C ARG A 137 -1.57 -0.21 6.31
N CYS A 138 -1.96 0.66 5.39
CA CYS A 138 -3.32 0.70 4.83
C CYS A 138 -3.53 -0.33 3.70
N LYS A 139 -2.45 -0.91 3.15
CA LYS A 139 -2.44 -1.79 1.97
C LYS A 139 -3.08 -1.14 0.74
N LEU A 140 -2.83 0.15 0.56
CA LEU A 140 -3.37 1.00 -0.50
C LEU A 140 -2.30 2.00 -0.95
N TRP A 141 -2.34 2.40 -2.22
CA TRP A 141 -1.63 3.60 -2.66
C TRP A 141 -2.15 4.86 -1.98
N GLU A 142 -1.28 5.86 -1.86
CA GLU A 142 -1.56 7.17 -1.27
C GLU A 142 -2.66 7.94 -1.99
N ASN A 143 -2.82 7.68 -3.29
CA ASN A 143 -3.81 8.28 -4.17
C ASN A 143 -4.94 7.31 -4.55
N SER A 144 -5.11 6.21 -3.79
CA SER A 144 -6.14 5.22 -4.08
C SER A 144 -7.56 5.77 -3.88
N LEU A 145 -8.45 5.46 -4.82
CA LEU A 145 -9.88 5.77 -4.71
C LEU A 145 -10.58 4.86 -3.68
N HIS A 146 -9.98 3.72 -3.34
CA HIS A 146 -10.54 2.72 -2.43
C HIS A 146 -10.31 3.06 -0.95
N VAL A 147 -10.43 4.34 -0.56
CA VAL A 147 -10.22 4.80 0.83
C VAL A 147 -11.08 4.03 1.84
N SER A 148 -12.26 3.58 1.41
CA SER A 148 -13.20 2.80 2.21
C SER A 148 -12.64 1.47 2.71
N LYS A 149 -11.62 0.88 2.05
CA LYS A 149 -10.96 -0.35 2.53
C LYS A 149 -10.21 -0.17 3.86
N GLN A 150 -9.99 1.06 4.31
CA GLN A 150 -9.42 1.35 5.62
C GLN A 150 -10.46 1.22 6.75
N LEU A 151 -11.74 1.15 6.41
CA LEU A 151 -12.83 0.96 7.36
C LEU A 151 -13.06 -0.54 7.60
N GLU A 152 -13.37 -0.89 8.83
CA GLU A 152 -13.66 -2.28 9.19
C GLU A 152 -14.84 -2.82 8.38
N LYS A 153 -14.81 -4.12 8.10
CA LYS A 153 -15.86 -4.84 7.35
C LYS A 153 -16.04 -4.40 5.88
N ILE A 154 -15.25 -3.46 5.37
CA ILE A 154 -15.25 -3.09 3.94
C ILE A 154 -14.20 -3.90 3.16
N GLY A 155 -14.66 -4.99 2.55
CA GLY A 155 -13.88 -5.77 1.59
C GLY A 155 -13.81 -5.13 0.20
N VAL A 156 -13.10 -5.80 -0.73
CA VAL A 156 -12.90 -5.33 -2.12
C VAL A 156 -14.23 -5.07 -2.83
N SER A 157 -15.20 -5.98 -2.72
CA SER A 157 -16.50 -5.85 -3.40
C SER A 157 -17.28 -4.61 -2.95
N LEU A 158 -17.35 -4.37 -1.63
CA LEU A 158 -18.03 -3.19 -1.09
C LEU A 158 -17.28 -1.90 -1.45
N SER A 159 -15.94 -1.93 -1.42
CA SER A 159 -15.15 -0.77 -1.84
C SER A 159 -15.36 -0.44 -3.31
N ASN A 160 -15.47 -1.44 -4.20
CA ASN A 160 -15.79 -1.21 -5.61
C ASN A 160 -17.17 -0.55 -5.78
N ALA A 161 -18.19 -1.01 -5.04
CA ALA A 161 -19.51 -0.39 -5.06
C ALA A 161 -19.46 1.09 -4.62
N MET A 162 -18.70 1.39 -3.55
CA MET A 162 -18.50 2.77 -3.08
C MET A 162 -17.77 3.64 -4.10
N VAL A 163 -16.71 3.14 -4.73
CA VAL A 163 -15.97 3.87 -5.77
C VAL A 163 -16.88 4.13 -6.99
N ASN A 164 -17.67 3.14 -7.41
CA ASN A 164 -18.62 3.30 -8.51
C ASN A 164 -19.73 4.32 -8.19
N ALA A 165 -20.10 4.47 -6.92
CA ALA A 165 -21.00 5.51 -6.43
C ALA A 165 -20.29 6.86 -6.18
N GLY A 166 -19.01 7.00 -6.53
CA GLY A 166 -18.26 8.25 -6.37
C GLY A 166 -17.75 8.53 -4.96
N LEU A 167 -17.90 7.61 -4.02
CA LEU A 167 -17.47 7.71 -2.61
C LEU A 167 -15.96 7.43 -2.47
N THR A 168 -15.16 8.31 -3.06
CA THR A 168 -13.69 8.16 -3.20
C THR A 168 -12.88 8.89 -2.11
N SER A 169 -13.53 9.54 -1.16
CA SER A 169 -12.88 10.21 -0.02
C SER A 169 -13.67 10.03 1.26
N PHE A 170 -13.00 10.06 2.42
CA PHE A 170 -13.69 10.00 3.72
C PHE A 170 -14.71 11.12 3.89
N LYS A 171 -14.44 12.32 3.37
CA LYS A 171 -15.37 13.43 3.40
C LYS A 171 -16.69 13.10 2.67
N LYS A 172 -16.61 12.52 1.46
CA LYS A 172 -17.81 12.08 0.74
C LYS A 172 -18.59 10.99 1.47
N ILE A 173 -17.88 10.06 2.14
CA ILE A 173 -18.51 9.00 2.95
C ILE A 173 -19.18 9.59 4.20
N GLU A 174 -18.61 10.65 4.78
CA GLU A 174 -19.20 11.37 5.91
C GLU A 174 -20.46 12.14 5.48
N ASP A 175 -20.46 12.73 4.28
CA ASP A 175 -21.53 13.60 3.80
C ASP A 175 -22.77 12.84 3.28
N ILE A 176 -22.61 11.63 2.73
CA ILE A 176 -23.73 10.82 2.20
C ILE A 176 -24.73 10.37 3.29
N ASN A 177 -26.01 10.23 2.95
CA ASN A 177 -27.01 9.70 3.89
C ASN A 177 -26.72 8.22 4.22
N ALA A 178 -26.89 7.82 5.50
CA ALA A 178 -26.64 6.44 5.93
C ALA A 178 -27.51 5.40 5.20
N ARG A 179 -28.77 5.73 4.89
CA ARG A 179 -29.70 4.83 4.18
C ARG A 179 -29.35 4.69 2.71
N GLU A 180 -28.86 5.76 2.10
CA GLU A 180 -28.33 5.71 0.73
C GLU A 180 -27.06 4.86 0.65
N LEU A 181 -26.17 5.00 1.64
CA LEU A 181 -24.98 4.16 1.75
C LEU A 181 -25.34 2.67 1.91
N GLU A 182 -26.35 2.35 2.73
CA GLU A 182 -26.88 0.99 2.89
C GLU A 182 -27.45 0.43 1.58
N LEU A 183 -28.16 1.25 0.81
CA LEU A 183 -28.69 0.89 -0.52
C LEU A 183 -27.54 0.57 -1.49
N ILE A 184 -26.54 1.46 -1.60
CA ILE A 184 -25.36 1.28 -2.47
C ILE A 184 -24.63 -0.02 -2.14
N LEU A 185 -24.51 -0.33 -0.85
CA LEU A 185 -23.75 -1.48 -0.36
C LEU A 185 -24.58 -2.77 -0.27
N ASN A 186 -25.89 -2.71 -0.56
CA ASN A 186 -26.84 -3.79 -0.34
C ASN A 186 -26.72 -4.39 1.07
N ARG A 187 -26.75 -3.52 2.09
CA ARG A 187 -26.67 -3.87 3.51
C ARG A 187 -27.88 -3.33 4.26
N HIS A 188 -28.23 -4.00 5.36
CA HIS A 188 -29.32 -3.56 6.22
C HIS A 188 -28.87 -2.54 7.27
N PRO A 189 -29.79 -1.68 7.74
CA PRO A 189 -29.56 -0.88 8.93
C PRO A 189 -29.12 -1.73 10.12
N PRO A 190 -28.20 -1.25 10.97
CA PRO A 190 -27.62 0.10 11.01
C PRO A 190 -26.23 0.22 10.33
N PHE A 191 -25.94 -0.59 9.30
CA PHE A 191 -24.60 -0.67 8.70
C PHE A 191 -24.07 0.69 8.22
N GLY A 192 -24.91 1.52 7.59
CA GLY A 192 -24.50 2.83 7.12
C GLY A 192 -24.12 3.77 8.26
N ASN A 193 -24.87 3.72 9.37
CA ASN A 193 -24.55 4.51 10.57
C ASN A 193 -23.19 4.08 11.17
N GLN A 194 -22.92 2.78 11.25
CA GLN A 194 -21.63 2.26 11.77
C GLN A 194 -20.44 2.73 10.91
N ILE A 195 -20.60 2.75 9.59
CA ILE A 195 -19.57 3.25 8.68
C ILE A 195 -19.34 4.74 8.89
N LYS A 196 -20.42 5.54 8.98
CA LYS A 196 -20.31 6.99 9.21
C LYS A 196 -19.66 7.31 10.56
N GLU A 197 -20.04 6.60 11.62
CA GLU A 197 -19.43 6.72 12.95
C GLU A 197 -17.93 6.42 12.91
N SER A 198 -17.54 5.36 12.20
CA SER A 198 -16.11 5.02 12.00
C SER A 198 -15.33 6.14 11.31
N VAL A 199 -15.94 6.81 10.32
CA VAL A 199 -15.33 7.94 9.61
C VAL A 199 -15.21 9.18 10.50
N LEU A 200 -16.21 9.45 11.35
CA LEU A 200 -16.22 10.60 12.26
C LEU A 200 -15.06 10.55 13.27
N HIS A 201 -14.65 9.35 13.70
CA HIS A 201 -13.54 9.17 14.64
C HIS A 201 -12.14 9.27 14.00
N LEU A 202 -12.03 9.44 12.68
CA LEU A 202 -10.74 9.65 12.03
C LEU A 202 -10.15 11.02 12.41
N PRO A 203 -8.85 11.11 12.75
CA PRO A 203 -8.21 12.38 13.04
C PRO A 203 -8.27 13.35 11.85
N LYS A 204 -8.73 14.58 12.12
CA LYS A 204 -8.78 15.68 11.15
C LYS A 204 -7.85 16.79 11.63
N TYR A 205 -6.83 17.09 10.84
CA TYR A 205 -5.86 18.13 11.17
C TYR A 205 -6.18 19.41 10.39
N LYS A 206 -6.07 20.56 11.05
CA LYS A 206 -6.13 21.90 10.45
C LYS A 206 -4.83 22.63 10.81
N LEU A 207 -4.24 23.30 9.84
CA LEU A 207 -3.06 24.13 10.03
C LEU A 207 -3.42 25.56 9.60
N ASP A 208 -3.27 26.51 10.51
CA ASP A 208 -3.37 27.94 10.24
C ASP A 208 -1.95 28.53 10.39
N ILE A 209 -1.55 29.40 9.47
CA ILE A 209 -0.22 30.04 9.45
C ILE A 209 -0.43 31.53 9.62
N GLU A 210 0.19 32.11 10.66
CA GLU A 210 0.23 33.55 10.87
C GLU A 210 1.64 34.04 10.62
N GLN A 211 1.77 35.05 9.76
CA GLN A 211 3.02 35.76 9.58
C GLN A 211 3.06 36.90 10.59
N VAL A 212 4.01 36.85 11.53
CA VAL A 212 4.32 37.93 12.46
C VAL A 212 5.19 38.97 11.77
#